data_AF-A0A366IMB5-F1
#
_entry.id   AF-A0A366IMB5-F1
#
_cell.length_a   1.000
_cell.length_b   1.000
_cell.length_c   1.000
_cell.angle_alpha   90.00
_cell.angle_beta   90.00
_cell.angle_gamma   90.00
#
_symmetry.space_group_name_H-M   'P 1'
#
loop_
_entity.id
_entity.type
_entity.pdbx_description
1 polymer ?
#
loop_
_entity_poly.entity_id
_entity_poly.type
_entity_poly.pdbx_seq_one_letter_code
_entity_poly.pdbx_strand_id
1 'polypeptide(L)'
;MTFAGIDLAAEADRTGLAILGEVGSSCVIERVHVGVDDDAIVAEFLAAECVGVDMPLGWPVSFVDFVTAHTNGTLPRPESSGREWRKSLAMRTTDLVVRRRTGSTPLSVSTDRIARAAMRSARVEARLRDAVVPVARDGSDRIVEVCPAAGLKCWSMVNRGYKGSANLIRRSELVVRAAATGGCEPPPEDLRDVTRREGWIWLPRPGGTARA
;
A
#
# COMPACT_ATOMS: atom_id res chain seq x y z
N MET A 1 -2.85 -8.75 20.05
CA MET A 1 -3.29 -8.64 18.65
C MET A 1 -2.15 -9.07 17.74
N THR A 2 -2.46 -9.65 16.58
CA THR A 2 -1.45 -10.04 15.59
C THR A 2 -1.65 -9.22 14.31
N PHE A 3 -0.57 -8.66 13.79
CA PHE A 3 -0.53 -7.88 12.56
C PHE A 3 0.45 -8.51 11.57
N ALA A 4 0.23 -8.28 10.28
CA ALA A 4 1.18 -8.66 9.25
C ALA A 4 1.54 -7.45 8.38
N GLY A 5 2.80 -7.40 7.93
CA GLY A 5 3.29 -6.44 6.94
C GLY A 5 3.86 -7.19 5.75
N ILE A 6 3.42 -6.86 4.54
CA ILE A 6 3.82 -7.52 3.30
C ILE A 6 4.45 -6.48 2.36
N ASP A 7 5.71 -6.71 1.98
CA ASP A 7 6.35 -6.04 0.85
C ASP A 7 6.10 -6.88 -0.41
N LEU A 8 5.01 -6.57 -1.14
CA LEU A 8 4.52 -7.41 -2.22
C LEU A 8 5.30 -7.15 -3.52
N ALA A 9 6.01 -8.17 -3.99
CA ALA A 9 6.60 -8.17 -5.32
C ALA A 9 5.77 -8.98 -6.32
N ALA A 10 6.02 -8.77 -7.61
CA ALA A 10 5.44 -9.60 -8.66
C ALA A 10 5.85 -11.09 -8.55
N GLU A 11 7.01 -11.35 -7.98
CA GLU A 11 7.55 -12.71 -7.78
C GLU A 11 7.58 -13.06 -6.29
N ALA A 12 7.27 -14.32 -5.97
CA ALA A 12 7.24 -14.81 -4.59
C ALA A 12 8.61 -14.71 -3.89
N ASP A 13 9.69 -15.07 -4.60
CA ASP A 13 11.08 -15.02 -4.13
C ASP A 13 11.55 -13.63 -3.68
N ARG A 14 10.87 -12.57 -4.15
CA ARG A 14 11.12 -11.17 -3.80
C ARG A 14 10.07 -10.55 -2.88
N THR A 15 9.13 -11.36 -2.39
CA THR A 15 8.09 -10.90 -1.46
C THR A 15 8.55 -11.10 -0.03
N GLY A 16 8.46 -10.03 0.77
CA GLY A 16 8.75 -10.04 2.18
C GLY A 16 7.48 -10.09 3.02
N LEU A 17 7.52 -10.81 4.14
CA LEU A 17 6.47 -10.88 5.15
C LEU A 17 7.10 -10.62 6.53
N ALA A 18 6.46 -9.77 7.31
CA ALA A 18 6.76 -9.58 8.73
C ALA A 18 5.49 -9.81 9.54
N ILE A 19 5.57 -10.63 10.58
CA ILE A 19 4.49 -10.90 11.52
C ILE A 19 4.83 -10.18 12.81
N LEU A 20 3.87 -9.42 13.33
CA LEU A 20 4.04 -8.59 14.50
C LEU A 20 3.00 -8.93 15.57
N GLY A 21 3.46 -9.01 16.81
CA GLY A 21 2.62 -9.21 17.99
C GLY A 21 2.55 -7.96 18.83
N GLU A 22 1.39 -7.68 19.41
CA GLU A 22 1.24 -6.61 20.40
C GLU A 22 1.64 -7.10 21.79
N VAL A 23 2.56 -6.38 22.44
CA VAL A 23 3.00 -6.61 23.82
C VAL A 23 2.91 -5.29 24.59
N GLY A 24 1.89 -5.17 25.43
CA GLY A 24 1.58 -3.90 26.10
C GLY A 24 1.20 -2.83 25.07
N SER A 25 1.81 -1.64 25.14
CA SER A 25 1.61 -0.56 24.16
C SER A 25 2.55 -0.63 22.94
N SER A 26 3.42 -1.65 22.89
CA SER A 26 4.42 -1.81 21.83
C SER A 26 4.08 -2.93 20.88
N CYS A 27 4.54 -2.81 19.64
CA CYS A 27 4.47 -3.88 18.65
C CYS A 27 5.87 -4.50 18.51
N VAL A 28 5.98 -5.82 18.59
CA VAL A 28 7.24 -6.55 18.40
C VAL A 28 7.17 -7.38 17.13
N ILE A 29 8.30 -7.49 16.43
CA ILE A 29 8.40 -8.37 15.28
C ILE A 29 8.68 -9.77 15.79
N GLU A 30 7.77 -10.70 15.51
CA GLU A 30 7.88 -12.09 15.92
C GLU A 30 8.63 -12.92 14.87
N ARG A 31 8.28 -12.72 13.59
CA ARG A 31 8.82 -13.49 12.47
C ARG A 31 8.98 -12.62 11.23
N VAL A 32 10.01 -12.89 10.45
CA VAL A 32 10.23 -12.27 9.13
C VAL A 32 10.64 -13.34 8.14
N HIS A 33 10.01 -13.32 6.96
CA HIS A 33 10.24 -14.27 5.89
C HIS A 33 10.40 -13.52 4.55
N VAL A 34 11.23 -14.08 3.67
CA VAL A 34 11.35 -13.67 2.26
C VAL A 34 11.11 -14.93 1.42
N GLY A 35 10.54 -14.79 0.23
CA GLY A 35 10.15 -15.95 -0.58
C GLY A 35 8.74 -16.41 -0.29
N VAL A 36 7.82 -15.45 -0.18
CA VAL A 36 6.45 -15.69 0.28
C VAL A 36 5.52 -15.85 -0.93
N ASP A 37 4.93 -17.03 -1.06
CA ASP A 37 3.95 -17.35 -2.09
C ASP A 37 2.53 -16.88 -1.72
N ASP A 38 1.59 -17.08 -2.63
CA ASP A 38 0.22 -16.62 -2.45
C ASP A 38 -0.55 -17.43 -1.38
N ASP A 39 -0.14 -18.67 -1.10
CA ASP A 39 -0.77 -19.51 -0.07
C ASP A 39 -0.42 -19.00 1.31
N ALA A 40 0.86 -18.69 1.53
CA ALA A 40 1.34 -18.05 2.74
C ALA A 40 0.68 -16.68 2.95
N ILE A 41 0.56 -15.85 1.90
CA ILE A 41 -0.14 -14.56 2.00
C ILE A 41 -1.59 -14.77 2.46
N VAL A 42 -2.34 -15.68 1.82
CA VAL A 42 -3.73 -15.96 2.19
C VAL A 42 -3.85 -16.46 3.64
N ALA A 43 -2.92 -17.32 4.08
CA ALA A 43 -2.90 -17.80 5.46
C ALA A 43 -2.73 -16.65 6.47
N GLU A 44 -1.87 -15.67 6.18
CA GLU A 44 -1.70 -14.50 7.06
C GLU A 44 -2.95 -13.61 7.09
N PHE A 45 -3.65 -13.46 5.98
CA PHE A 45 -4.96 -12.81 5.93
C PHE A 45 -6.07 -13.59 6.65
N LEU A 46 -5.87 -14.86 7.01
CA LEU A 46 -6.79 -15.61 7.85
C LEU A 46 -6.39 -15.52 9.33
N ALA A 47 -5.10 -15.37 9.63
CA ALA A 47 -4.56 -15.32 10.99
C ALA A 47 -4.46 -13.91 11.62
N ALA A 48 -3.94 -12.92 10.90
CA ALA A 48 -3.62 -11.59 11.44
C ALA A 48 -4.81 -10.62 11.38
N GLU A 49 -5.09 -9.86 12.44
CA GLU A 49 -6.25 -8.95 12.53
C GLU A 49 -6.24 -7.85 11.45
N CYS A 50 -5.05 -7.40 11.06
CA CYS A 50 -4.85 -6.44 10.00
C CYS A 50 -3.53 -6.71 9.27
N VAL A 51 -3.56 -6.56 7.95
CA VAL A 51 -2.43 -6.81 7.05
C VAL A 51 -2.12 -5.53 6.26
N GLY A 52 -0.97 -4.93 6.54
CA GLY A 52 -0.42 -3.83 5.76
C GLY A 52 0.32 -4.34 4.52
N VAL A 53 0.03 -3.82 3.34
CA VAL A 53 0.64 -4.26 2.07
C VAL A 53 1.27 -3.08 1.33
N ASP A 54 2.57 -3.14 1.02
CA ASP A 54 3.30 -2.14 0.23
C ASP A 54 3.08 -2.36 -1.28
N MET A 55 1.85 -2.11 -1.74
CA MET A 55 1.49 -2.13 -3.16
C MET A 55 0.12 -1.45 -3.41
N PRO A 56 -0.17 -0.98 -4.64
CA PRO A 56 -1.44 -0.36 -4.99
C PRO A 56 -2.60 -1.37 -5.00
N LEU A 57 -3.64 -1.13 -4.19
CA LEU A 57 -4.84 -1.98 -4.13
C LEU A 57 -5.82 -1.80 -5.30
N GLY A 58 -5.60 -0.80 -6.15
CA GLY A 58 -6.49 -0.51 -7.27
C GLY A 58 -5.81 0.34 -8.34
N TRP A 59 -6.59 0.71 -9.34
CA TRP A 59 -6.16 1.53 -10.48
C TRP A 59 -6.95 2.84 -10.49
N PRO A 60 -6.42 3.92 -11.10
CA PRO A 60 -7.19 5.13 -11.32
C PRO A 60 -8.47 4.79 -12.10
N VAL A 61 -9.62 5.26 -11.64
CA VAL A 61 -10.91 4.99 -12.31
C VAL A 61 -10.87 5.51 -13.76
N SER A 62 -10.32 6.70 -13.95
CA SER A 62 -10.08 7.32 -15.26
C SER A 62 -9.22 6.46 -16.19
N PHE A 63 -8.22 5.74 -15.67
CA PHE A 63 -7.37 4.84 -16.44
C PHE A 63 -8.16 3.62 -16.93
N VAL A 64 -8.93 3.01 -16.02
CA VAL A 64 -9.76 1.85 -16.34
C VAL A 64 -10.79 2.21 -17.40
N ASP A 65 -11.47 3.35 -17.23
CA ASP A 65 -12.45 3.84 -18.20
C ASP A 65 -11.79 4.14 -19.56
N PHE A 66 -10.62 4.78 -19.56
CA PHE A 66 -9.85 5.09 -20.77
C PHE A 66 -9.44 3.84 -21.53
N VAL A 67 -8.82 2.85 -20.86
CA VAL A 67 -8.35 1.62 -21.51
C VAL A 67 -9.53 0.79 -22.00
N THR A 68 -10.62 0.73 -21.23
CA THR A 68 -11.84 0.02 -21.64
C THR A 68 -12.43 0.63 -22.91
N ALA A 69 -12.63 1.95 -22.94
CA ALA A 69 -13.16 2.65 -24.10
C ALA A 69 -12.21 2.56 -25.31
N HIS A 70 -10.90 2.62 -25.09
CA HIS A 70 -9.90 2.46 -26.15
C HIS A 70 -9.95 1.05 -26.75
N THR A 71 -9.97 0.00 -25.92
CA THR A 71 -10.05 -1.39 -26.36
C THR A 71 -11.34 -1.65 -27.15
N ASN A 72 -12.45 -1.03 -26.77
CA ASN A 72 -13.74 -1.18 -27.46
C ASN A 72 -13.89 -0.28 -28.70
N GLY A 73 -12.90 0.57 -29.01
CA GLY A 73 -13.00 1.54 -30.12
C GLY A 73 -14.03 2.66 -29.88
N THR A 74 -14.45 2.87 -28.63
CA THR A 74 -15.47 3.86 -28.24
C THR A 74 -14.90 5.07 -27.52
N LEU A 75 -13.56 5.19 -27.43
CA LEU A 75 -12.91 6.31 -26.77
C LEU A 75 -13.23 7.62 -27.51
N PRO A 76 -13.89 8.60 -26.87
CA PRO A 76 -14.05 9.92 -27.46
C PRO A 76 -12.68 10.57 -27.65
N ARG A 77 -12.55 11.41 -28.68
CA ARG A 77 -11.33 12.21 -28.89
C ARG A 77 -11.01 13.01 -27.61
N PRO A 78 -9.84 12.81 -26.97
CA PRO A 78 -9.46 13.61 -25.81
C PRO A 78 -9.33 15.09 -26.18
N GLU A 79 -9.78 15.97 -25.29
CA GLU A 79 -9.63 17.41 -25.44
C GLU A 79 -8.16 17.86 -25.36
N SER A 80 -7.30 17.06 -24.72
CA SER A 80 -5.88 17.35 -24.52
C SER A 80 -5.03 16.08 -24.53
N SER A 81 -3.76 16.21 -24.92
CA SER A 81 -2.70 15.21 -24.72
C SER A 81 -1.63 15.69 -23.71
N GLY A 82 -1.95 16.76 -22.96
CA GLY A 82 -1.05 17.47 -22.06
C GLY A 82 -0.62 16.66 -20.82
N ARG A 83 0.29 17.25 -20.04
CA ARG A 83 0.84 16.60 -18.83
C ARG A 83 -0.24 16.31 -17.77
N GLU A 84 -1.12 17.26 -17.51
CA GLU A 84 -2.18 17.08 -16.49
C GLU A 84 -3.20 16.01 -16.91
N TRP A 85 -3.54 15.94 -18.19
CA TRP A 85 -4.39 14.87 -18.72
C TRP A 85 -3.73 13.49 -18.59
N ARG A 86 -2.45 13.35 -18.96
CA ARG A 86 -1.73 12.08 -18.74
C ARG A 86 -1.60 11.73 -17.26
N LYS A 87 -1.43 12.73 -16.40
CA LYS A 87 -1.35 12.55 -14.94
C LYS A 87 -2.67 12.07 -14.35
N SER A 88 -3.81 12.54 -14.84
CA SER A 88 -5.12 12.07 -14.39
C SER A 88 -5.38 10.61 -14.75
N LEU A 89 -4.74 10.09 -15.80
CA LEU A 89 -4.74 8.64 -16.14
C LEU A 89 -3.69 7.84 -15.36
N ALA A 90 -2.55 8.46 -15.03
CA ALA A 90 -1.45 7.75 -14.39
C ALA A 90 -1.63 7.59 -12.88
N MET A 91 -2.07 8.64 -12.18
CA MET A 91 -2.05 8.72 -10.73
C MET A 91 -3.43 8.50 -10.13
N ARG A 92 -3.52 7.72 -9.05
CA ARG A 92 -4.75 7.62 -8.25
C ARG A 92 -4.93 8.87 -7.40
N THR A 93 -6.15 9.04 -6.92
CA THR A 93 -6.51 10.08 -5.95
C THR A 93 -5.62 10.02 -4.71
N THR A 94 -5.39 8.83 -4.17
CA THR A 94 -4.53 8.64 -2.99
C THR A 94 -3.07 9.05 -3.28
N ASP A 95 -2.54 8.75 -4.46
CA ASP A 95 -1.16 9.09 -4.81
C ASP A 95 -0.95 10.62 -4.86
N LEU A 96 -1.95 11.34 -5.38
CA LEU A 96 -1.96 12.80 -5.41
C LEU A 96 -2.05 13.40 -4.01
N VAL A 97 -2.83 12.80 -3.11
CA VAL A 97 -2.91 13.20 -1.69
C VAL A 97 -1.56 12.98 -1.01
N VAL A 98 -0.95 11.80 -1.18
CA VAL A 98 0.38 11.48 -0.61
C VAL A 98 1.42 12.49 -1.09
N ARG A 99 1.41 12.85 -2.38
CA ARG A 99 2.32 13.87 -2.93
C ARG A 99 2.10 15.24 -2.32
N ARG A 100 0.85 15.68 -2.16
CA ARG A 100 0.54 16.97 -1.52
C ARG A 100 0.99 17.00 -0.06
N ARG A 101 0.76 15.91 0.68
CA ARG A 101 1.05 15.83 2.12
C ARG A 101 2.53 15.65 2.45
N THR A 102 3.26 14.87 1.66
CA THR A 102 4.63 14.42 2.01
C THR A 102 5.71 14.90 1.03
N GLY A 103 5.32 15.44 -0.12
CA GLY A 103 6.23 15.71 -1.24
C GLY A 103 6.84 14.47 -1.90
N SER A 104 6.57 13.26 -1.41
CA SER A 104 6.93 12.00 -2.08
C SER A 104 5.88 11.65 -3.13
N THR A 105 6.32 11.11 -4.27
CA THR A 105 5.39 10.61 -5.29
C THR A 105 5.38 9.09 -5.21
N PRO A 106 4.25 8.46 -4.85
CA PRO A 106 4.09 7.02 -5.06
C PRO A 106 4.30 6.64 -6.53
N LEU A 107 4.68 5.39 -6.78
CA LEU A 107 4.76 4.87 -8.14
C LEU A 107 3.34 4.77 -8.74
N SER A 108 3.22 5.10 -10.02
CA SER A 108 1.98 4.98 -10.78
C SER A 108 1.70 3.52 -11.09
N VAL A 109 0.60 2.98 -10.56
CA VAL A 109 0.14 1.61 -10.90
C VAL A 109 -0.20 1.45 -12.38
N SER A 110 -0.57 2.55 -13.06
CA SER A 110 -0.95 2.53 -14.47
C SER A 110 0.26 2.54 -15.42
N THR A 111 1.40 3.09 -15.00
CA THR A 111 2.52 3.39 -15.91
C THR A 111 3.89 2.93 -15.43
N ASP A 112 4.05 2.53 -14.16
CA ASP A 112 5.30 2.02 -13.61
C ASP A 112 5.29 0.49 -13.44
N ARG A 113 6.46 -0.09 -13.15
CA ARG A 113 6.62 -1.54 -12.99
C ARG A 113 5.85 -2.13 -11.81
N ILE A 114 5.37 -1.30 -10.88
CA ILE A 114 4.56 -1.71 -9.72
C ILE A 114 3.23 -2.36 -10.14
N ALA A 115 2.76 -2.09 -11.37
CA ALA A 115 1.60 -2.75 -11.97
C ALA A 115 1.66 -4.28 -11.89
N ARG A 116 2.85 -4.88 -11.99
CA ARG A 116 3.02 -6.34 -11.92
C ARG A 116 2.71 -6.88 -10.52
N ALA A 117 3.08 -6.16 -9.47
CA ALA A 117 2.73 -6.53 -8.10
C ALA A 117 1.22 -6.35 -7.85
N ALA A 118 0.62 -5.27 -8.36
CA ALA A 118 -0.82 -5.05 -8.28
C ALA A 118 -1.63 -6.14 -9.01
N MET A 119 -1.16 -6.62 -10.17
CA MET A 119 -1.77 -7.75 -10.89
C MET A 119 -1.73 -9.04 -10.05
N ARG A 120 -0.61 -9.32 -9.38
CA ARG A 120 -0.51 -10.45 -8.45
C ARG A 120 -1.46 -10.26 -7.25
N SER A 121 -1.52 -9.06 -6.67
CA SER A 121 -2.48 -8.76 -5.60
C SER A 121 -3.91 -9.04 -6.02
N ALA A 122 -4.32 -8.63 -7.23
CA ALA A 122 -5.68 -8.88 -7.70
C ALA A 122 -6.05 -10.38 -7.71
N ARG A 123 -5.08 -11.26 -8.00
CA ARG A 123 -5.24 -12.72 -7.86
C ARG A 123 -5.39 -13.13 -6.39
N VAL A 124 -4.54 -12.62 -5.50
CA VAL A 124 -4.63 -12.90 -4.05
C VAL A 124 -5.97 -12.42 -3.49
N GLU A 125 -6.39 -11.19 -3.80
CA GLU A 125 -7.69 -10.63 -3.40
C GLU A 125 -8.86 -11.48 -3.90
N ALA A 126 -8.76 -12.11 -5.08
CA ALA A 126 -9.78 -13.04 -5.55
C ALA A 126 -9.89 -14.27 -4.65
N ARG A 127 -8.76 -14.86 -4.27
CA ARG A 127 -8.72 -16.00 -3.34
C ARG A 127 -9.25 -15.62 -1.95
N LEU A 128 -8.96 -14.41 -1.49
CA LEU A 128 -9.47 -13.89 -0.23
C LEU A 128 -10.99 -13.71 -0.26
N ARG A 129 -11.55 -13.24 -1.39
CA ARG A 129 -13.01 -13.18 -1.59
C ARG A 129 -13.65 -14.57 -1.58
N ASP A 130 -13.02 -15.55 -2.22
CA ASP A 130 -13.50 -16.95 -2.20
C ASP A 130 -13.51 -17.53 -0.77
N ALA A 131 -12.54 -17.13 0.05
CA ALA A 131 -12.46 -17.47 1.47
C ALA A 131 -13.31 -16.56 2.39
N VAL A 132 -14.10 -15.65 1.84
CA VAL A 132 -14.97 -14.71 2.58
C VAL A 132 -14.18 -13.82 3.55
N VAL A 133 -12.94 -13.48 3.20
CA VAL A 133 -12.11 -12.52 3.95
C VAL A 133 -12.42 -11.11 3.45
N PRO A 134 -12.84 -10.17 4.34
CA PRO A 134 -13.17 -8.82 3.95
C PRO A 134 -11.90 -8.02 3.61
N VAL A 135 -11.83 -7.52 2.38
CA VAL A 135 -10.65 -6.83 1.81
C VAL A 135 -11.03 -5.52 1.14
N ALA A 136 -11.79 -4.66 1.84
CA ALA A 136 -12.09 -3.32 1.34
C ALA A 136 -10.81 -2.51 1.10
N ARG A 137 -10.65 -2.02 -0.13
CA ARG A 137 -9.43 -1.35 -0.60
C ARG A 137 -9.15 0.01 0.06
N ASP A 138 -10.16 0.59 0.68
CA ASP A 138 -10.06 1.84 1.43
C ASP A 138 -9.46 1.62 2.84
N GLY A 139 -9.19 0.37 3.21
CA GLY A 139 -8.63 -0.06 4.48
C GLY A 139 -9.60 -0.04 5.65
N SER A 140 -10.91 -0.03 5.38
CA SER A 140 -11.94 -0.16 6.41
C SER A 140 -12.05 -1.59 6.99
N ASP A 141 -11.46 -2.59 6.33
CA ASP A 141 -11.43 -3.99 6.75
C ASP A 141 -9.99 -4.47 7.04
N ARG A 142 -9.64 -5.68 6.60
CA ARG A 142 -8.43 -6.41 6.99
C ARG A 142 -7.18 -6.04 6.19
N ILE A 143 -7.34 -5.43 5.02
CA ILE A 143 -6.24 -5.06 4.13
C ILE A 143 -6.00 -3.55 4.20
N VAL A 144 -4.75 -3.14 4.41
CA VAL A 144 -4.37 -1.72 4.47
C VAL A 144 -3.24 -1.49 3.50
N GLU A 145 -3.44 -0.64 2.50
CA GLU A 145 -2.34 -0.22 1.64
C GLU A 145 -1.41 0.74 2.39
N VAL A 146 -0.11 0.47 2.33
CA VAL A 146 0.92 1.27 2.97
C VAL A 146 1.93 1.79 1.95
N CYS A 147 2.55 2.93 2.25
CA CYS A 147 3.66 3.46 1.48
C CYS A 147 4.81 3.79 2.44
N PRO A 148 5.79 2.89 2.65
CA PRO A 148 6.82 3.06 3.67
C PRO A 148 7.61 4.36 3.51
N ALA A 149 7.93 4.77 2.29
CA ALA A 149 8.65 6.03 2.04
C ALA A 149 7.86 7.28 2.47
N ALA A 150 6.53 7.26 2.31
CA ALA A 150 5.66 8.35 2.73
C ALA A 150 5.41 8.31 4.25
N GLY A 151 5.21 7.11 4.83
CA GLY A 151 5.06 6.92 6.27
C GLY A 151 6.28 7.40 7.05
N LEU A 152 7.48 7.01 6.62
CA LEU A 152 8.74 7.48 7.22
C LEU A 152 8.87 9.00 7.17
N LYS A 153 8.37 9.66 6.11
CA LYS A 153 8.33 11.14 6.06
C LYS A 153 7.37 11.75 7.07
N CYS A 154 6.17 11.17 7.22
CA CYS A 154 5.20 11.63 8.22
C CYS A 154 5.76 11.56 9.64
N TRP A 155 6.59 10.56 9.93
CA TRP A 155 7.28 10.40 11.22
C TRP A 155 8.62 11.15 11.33
N SER A 156 8.98 12.00 10.36
CA SER A 156 10.28 12.70 10.34
C SER A 156 11.50 11.75 10.43
N MET A 157 11.38 10.56 9.86
CA MET A 157 12.43 9.54 9.82
C MET A 157 13.17 9.53 8.47
N VAL A 158 14.36 8.94 8.47
CA VAL A 158 15.17 8.77 7.26
C VAL A 158 14.44 7.86 6.26
N ASN A 159 14.03 8.42 5.12
CA ASN A 159 13.27 7.72 4.08
C ASN A 159 14.10 7.29 2.85
N ARG A 160 15.42 7.53 2.86
CA ARG A 160 16.35 7.20 1.77
C ARG A 160 17.64 6.59 2.31
N GLY A 161 18.32 5.79 1.47
CA GLY A 161 19.63 5.24 1.82
C GLY A 161 19.64 4.27 3.02
N TYR A 162 18.49 3.72 3.39
CA TYR A 162 18.36 2.67 4.41
C TYR A 162 18.24 1.26 3.81
N LYS A 163 18.04 1.16 2.48
CA LYS A 163 17.92 -0.12 1.77
C LYS A 163 19.29 -0.76 1.52
N GLY A 164 19.32 -2.07 1.31
CA GLY A 164 20.55 -2.85 1.07
C GLY A 164 21.19 -3.42 2.35
N SER A 165 22.01 -4.46 2.19
CA SER A 165 22.66 -5.18 3.31
C SER A 165 23.64 -4.30 4.09
N ALA A 166 24.32 -3.38 3.42
CA ALA A 166 25.26 -2.43 4.03
C ALA A 166 24.60 -1.47 5.04
N ASN A 167 23.28 -1.32 5.02
CA ASN A 167 22.53 -0.40 5.88
C ASN A 167 21.75 -1.12 6.99
N LEU A 168 22.13 -2.34 7.36
CA LEU A 168 21.41 -3.18 8.32
C LEU A 168 21.10 -2.46 9.63
N ILE A 169 22.10 -1.82 10.26
CA ILE A 169 21.93 -1.13 11.54
C ILE A 169 20.87 -0.03 11.42
N ARG A 170 21.02 0.86 10.44
CA ARG A 170 20.07 1.95 10.16
C ARG A 170 18.65 1.41 9.88
N ARG A 171 18.53 0.30 9.15
CA ARG A 171 17.24 -0.32 8.86
C ARG A 171 16.60 -0.90 10.13
N SER A 172 17.37 -1.57 10.98
CA SER A 172 16.89 -2.10 12.25
C SER A 172 16.42 -0.99 13.19
N GLU A 173 17.15 0.13 13.28
CA GLU A 173 16.72 1.30 14.04
C GLU A 173 15.41 1.89 13.52
N LEU A 174 15.27 2.03 12.19
CA LEU A 174 14.02 2.51 11.59
C LEU A 174 12.84 1.59 11.91
N VAL A 175 13.04 0.28 11.87
CA VAL A 175 12.01 -0.70 12.18
C VAL A 175 11.56 -0.60 13.63
N VAL A 176 12.50 -0.55 14.58
CA VAL A 176 12.18 -0.40 16.01
C VAL A 176 11.41 0.90 16.26
N ARG A 177 11.85 2.01 15.67
CA ARG A 177 11.17 3.30 15.83
C ARG A 177 9.78 3.28 15.18
N ALA A 178 9.63 2.69 14.00
CA ALA A 178 8.34 2.58 13.31
C ALA A 178 7.33 1.73 14.11
N ALA A 179 7.80 0.64 14.74
CA ALA A 179 6.95 -0.21 15.58
C ALA A 179 6.46 0.50 16.86
N ALA A 180 7.25 1.46 17.36
CA ALA A 180 6.89 2.30 18.50
C ALA A 180 5.99 3.50 18.11
N THR A 181 5.87 3.85 16.83
CA THR A 181 4.99 4.93 16.36
C THR A 181 3.59 4.43 16.06
N GLY A 182 2.57 5.21 16.44
CA GLY A 182 1.17 4.85 16.27
C GLY A 182 0.39 5.82 15.39
N GLY A 183 -0.83 5.42 15.04
CA GLY A 183 -1.86 6.28 14.47
C GLY A 183 -1.70 6.52 12.96
N CYS A 184 -2.57 5.90 12.18
CA CYS A 184 -2.81 6.22 10.77
C CYS A 184 -4.19 6.86 10.60
N GLU A 185 -4.38 7.53 9.48
CA GLU A 185 -5.66 8.17 9.15
C GLU A 185 -6.41 7.41 8.06
N PRO A 186 -7.72 7.16 8.25
CA PRO A 186 -8.58 6.63 7.21
C PRO A 186 -8.72 7.62 6.05
N PRO A 187 -9.30 7.20 4.91
CA PRO A 187 -9.66 8.13 3.85
C PRO A 187 -10.61 9.23 4.36
N PRO A 188 -10.45 10.47 3.89
CA PRO A 188 -11.44 11.54 4.07
C PRO A 188 -12.83 11.12 3.59
N GLU A 189 -13.87 11.61 4.25
CA GLU A 189 -15.26 11.22 3.96
C GLU A 189 -15.67 11.54 2.51
N ASP A 190 -15.26 12.70 2.00
CA ASP A 190 -15.50 13.17 0.64
C ASP A 190 -14.80 12.33 -0.44
N LEU A 191 -13.83 11.49 -0.07
CA LEU A 191 -13.09 10.62 -0.98
C LEU A 191 -13.46 9.13 -0.84
N ARG A 192 -14.44 8.76 -0.01
CA ARG A 192 -14.78 7.34 0.23
C ARG A 192 -15.16 6.59 -1.05
N ASP A 193 -15.96 7.18 -1.92
CA ASP A 193 -16.42 6.51 -3.14
C ASP A 193 -15.29 6.18 -4.11
N VAL A 194 -14.36 7.12 -4.31
CA VAL A 194 -13.20 6.90 -5.17
C VAL A 194 -12.19 5.96 -4.52
N THR A 195 -11.96 6.07 -3.21
CA THR A 195 -10.97 5.22 -2.51
C THR A 195 -11.40 3.78 -2.37
N ARG A 196 -12.70 3.48 -2.31
CA ARG A 196 -13.21 2.10 -2.42
C ARG A 196 -12.88 1.44 -3.76
N ARG A 197 -12.73 2.23 -4.83
CA ARG A 197 -12.40 1.75 -6.18
C ARG A 197 -10.89 1.69 -6.42
N GLU A 198 -10.20 2.79 -6.11
CA GLU A 198 -8.78 3.00 -6.40
C GLU A 198 -7.84 2.48 -5.31
N GLY A 199 -8.33 2.32 -4.08
CA GLY A 199 -7.53 2.07 -2.88
C GLY A 199 -7.10 3.35 -2.15
N TRP A 200 -6.67 3.20 -0.89
CA TRP A 200 -6.16 4.30 -0.08
C TRP A 200 -4.88 3.93 0.66
N ILE A 201 -3.83 4.73 0.47
CA ILE A 201 -2.60 4.66 1.26
C ILE A 201 -2.87 5.26 2.64
N TRP A 202 -2.86 4.42 3.68
CA TRP A 202 -2.95 4.89 5.05
C TRP A 202 -1.64 5.53 5.47
N LEU A 203 -1.70 6.84 5.75
CA LEU A 203 -0.55 7.61 6.22
C LEU A 203 -0.62 7.86 7.71
N PRO A 204 0.55 7.90 8.39
CA PRO A 204 0.58 8.26 9.80
C PRO A 204 0.11 9.69 10.05
N ARG A 205 -0.56 9.92 11.18
CA ARG A 205 -1.00 11.25 11.63
C ARG A 205 0.19 12.22 11.69
N PRO A 206 0.04 13.49 11.28
CA PRO A 206 1.11 14.47 11.41
C PRO A 206 1.44 14.66 12.89
N GLY A 207 2.73 14.57 13.25
CA GLY A 207 3.16 14.70 14.64
C GLY A 207 2.85 13.50 15.54
N GLY A 208 2.55 12.32 14.98
CA GLY A 208 2.35 11.10 15.75
C GLY A 208 3.48 10.83 16.73
N THR A 209 3.17 10.91 18.02
CA THR A 209 4.08 10.52 19.10
C THR A 209 4.13 9.00 19.24
N ALA A 210 5.05 8.50 20.08
CA ALA A 210 5.09 7.08 20.43
C ALA A 210 3.68 6.59 20.86
N ARG A 211 3.36 5.32 20.55
CA ARG A 211 2.17 4.66 21.10
C ARG A 211 2.22 4.80 22.63
N ALA A 212 1.14 5.34 23.21
CA ALA A 212 0.98 5.43 24.66
C ALA A 212 0.72 4.03 25.23
#